data_AF-A0A431I7N3-F1
#
_entry.id   AF-A0A431I7N3-F1
#
_cell.length_a   1.000
_cell.length_b   1.000
_cell.length_c   1.000
_cell.angle_alpha   90.00
_cell.angle_beta   90.00
_cell.angle_gamma   90.00
#
_symmetry.space_group_name_H-M   'P 1'
#
loop_
_entity.id
_entity.type
_entity.pdbx_description
1 polymer ?
#
loop_
_entity_poly.entity_id
_entity_poly.type
_entity_poly.pdbx_seq_one_letter_code
_entity_poly.pdbx_strand_id
1 'polypeptide(L)'
;KNYRRGVNAELEVLPQQFHYLTVCGPTGSGKSALLQALATAGGQVLDLEQLARHKGSVLGVLPGESQPSQKMFESQILAALKSFDPALPVYVESESSKVGTLRVPPALIDSIRQAACIRIDAPVAARVNFLLRDYAYFLADPAWLLDRLQRLTELHGKHTIQRWSELVNQQQWPELVAALLHEHYDPAYFKSMQRNFARLESAQTLQLSHIDTACLANQAQQLLGQTAPHTDGGADASQC
;
A
#
# COMPACT_ATOMS: atom_id res chain seq x y z
N LYS A 1 -30.63 6.65 -9.29
CA LYS A 1 -29.98 7.93 -8.94
C LYS A 1 -29.89 8.16 -7.42
N ASN A 2 -30.90 7.75 -6.63
CA ASN A 2 -30.92 7.94 -5.17
C ASN A 2 -29.85 7.15 -4.40
N TYR A 3 -29.60 5.88 -4.75
CA TYR A 3 -28.57 5.06 -4.09
C TYR A 3 -27.17 5.69 -4.14
N ARG A 4 -26.77 6.25 -5.31
CA ARG A 4 -25.46 6.90 -5.46
C ARG A 4 -25.35 8.17 -4.61
N ARG A 5 -26.41 8.97 -4.53
CA ARG A 5 -26.42 10.15 -3.66
C ARG A 5 -26.29 9.76 -2.18
N GLY A 6 -26.96 8.67 -1.78
CA GLY A 6 -26.81 8.10 -0.44
C GLY A 6 -25.37 7.70 -0.16
N VAL A 7 -24.76 6.89 -1.04
CA VAL A 7 -23.37 6.44 -0.89
C VAL A 7 -22.40 7.61 -0.73
N ASN A 8 -22.52 8.63 -1.59
CA ASN A 8 -21.64 9.79 -1.53
C ASN A 8 -21.82 10.59 -0.24
N ALA A 9 -23.06 10.85 0.17
CA ALA A 9 -23.35 11.58 1.40
C ALA A 9 -22.85 10.83 2.65
N GLU A 10 -22.98 9.51 2.67
CA GLU A 10 -22.43 8.70 3.77
C GLU A 10 -20.90 8.72 3.78
N LEU A 11 -20.25 8.65 2.62
CA LEU A 11 -18.78 8.72 2.52
C LEU A 11 -18.19 10.10 2.85
N GLU A 12 -19.00 11.16 2.92
CA GLU A 12 -18.55 12.47 3.41
C GLU A 12 -18.39 12.48 4.94
N VAL A 13 -19.10 11.61 5.67
CA VAL A 13 -19.18 11.66 7.14
C VAL A 13 -18.63 10.40 7.79
N LEU A 14 -19.05 9.22 7.33
CA LEU A 14 -18.73 7.94 7.96
C LEU A 14 -17.23 7.70 8.16
N PRO A 15 -16.34 8.03 7.19
CA PRO A 15 -14.90 7.82 7.40
C PRO A 15 -14.36 8.50 8.66
N GLN A 16 -14.92 9.65 9.05
CA GLN A 16 -14.46 10.44 10.19
C GLN A 16 -14.78 9.81 11.55
N GLN A 17 -15.58 8.75 11.58
CA GLN A 17 -15.98 8.05 12.81
C GLN A 17 -14.97 6.98 13.25
N PHE A 18 -13.96 6.69 12.42
CA PHE A 18 -12.97 5.65 12.68
C PHE A 18 -11.62 6.22 13.06
N HIS A 19 -10.90 5.45 13.88
CA HIS A 19 -9.50 5.69 14.18
C HIS A 19 -8.62 4.89 13.21
N TYR A 20 -7.98 5.57 12.27
CA TYR A 20 -7.11 4.90 11.31
C TYR A 20 -5.68 4.73 11.85
N LEU A 21 -5.03 3.66 11.41
CA LEU A 21 -3.59 3.44 11.51
C LEU A 21 -3.04 3.23 10.10
N THR A 22 -2.30 4.21 9.61
CA THR A 22 -1.77 4.20 8.25
C THR A 22 -0.47 3.40 8.20
N VAL A 23 -0.48 2.28 7.47
CA VAL A 23 0.70 1.49 7.14
C VAL A 23 1.45 2.17 6.00
N CYS A 24 2.60 2.74 6.34
CA CYS A 24 3.50 3.47 5.46
C CYS A 24 4.71 2.60 5.09
N GLY A 25 5.23 2.76 3.89
CA GLY A 25 6.48 2.13 3.45
C GLY A 25 6.65 2.28 1.94
N PRO A 26 7.90 2.34 1.44
CA PRO A 26 8.15 2.49 0.00
C PRO A 26 7.70 1.25 -0.79
N THR A 27 7.74 1.30 -2.12
CA THR A 27 7.31 0.19 -2.99
C THR A 27 8.04 -1.12 -2.66
N GLY A 28 7.31 -2.24 -2.57
CA GLY A 28 7.91 -3.53 -2.24
C GLY A 28 8.30 -3.72 -0.76
N SER A 29 7.94 -2.79 0.14
CA SER A 29 8.15 -2.96 1.59
C SER A 29 7.22 -3.99 2.25
N GLY A 30 6.22 -4.52 1.53
CA GLY A 30 5.30 -5.51 2.08
C GLY A 30 4.05 -4.92 2.76
N LYS A 31 3.72 -3.63 2.55
CA LYS A 31 2.50 -3.00 3.10
C LYS A 31 1.23 -3.83 2.88
N SER A 32 0.89 -4.13 1.62
CA SER A 32 -0.34 -4.87 1.30
C SER A 32 -0.30 -6.28 1.90
N ALA A 33 0.89 -6.92 1.94
CA ALA A 33 1.05 -8.23 2.57
C ALA A 33 0.87 -8.17 4.10
N LEU A 34 1.33 -7.10 4.77
CA LEU A 34 1.09 -6.86 6.18
C LEU A 34 -0.40 -6.58 6.46
N LEU A 35 -1.08 -5.80 5.61
CA LEU A 35 -2.52 -5.60 5.71
C LEU A 35 -3.29 -6.91 5.61
N GLN A 36 -2.92 -7.80 4.68
CA GLN A 36 -3.55 -9.12 4.59
C GLN A 36 -3.27 -9.99 5.83
N ALA A 37 -2.07 -9.93 6.41
CA ALA A 37 -1.75 -10.61 7.65
C ALA A 37 -2.56 -10.05 8.84
N LEU A 38 -2.73 -8.73 8.93
CA LEU A 38 -3.58 -8.07 9.93
C LEU A 38 -5.04 -8.52 9.81
N ALA A 39 -5.60 -8.54 8.59
CA ALA A 39 -6.96 -9.01 8.34
C ALA A 39 -7.12 -10.48 8.75
N THR A 40 -6.16 -11.34 8.40
CA THR A 40 -6.17 -12.76 8.76
C THR A 40 -6.11 -12.96 10.28
N ALA A 41 -5.40 -12.09 10.99
CA ALA A 41 -5.30 -12.10 12.45
C ALA A 41 -6.49 -11.42 13.16
N GLY A 42 -7.51 -10.96 12.42
CA GLY A 42 -8.74 -10.38 12.98
C GLY A 42 -8.75 -8.85 13.09
N GLY A 43 -7.76 -8.16 12.54
CA GLY A 43 -7.74 -6.70 12.46
C GLY A 43 -8.73 -6.14 11.41
N GLN A 44 -9.21 -4.91 11.63
CA GLN A 44 -10.05 -4.22 10.64
C GLN A 44 -9.14 -3.58 9.59
N VAL A 45 -9.30 -3.98 8.32
CA VAL A 45 -8.41 -3.56 7.24
C VAL A 45 -9.21 -2.98 6.09
N LEU A 46 -8.89 -1.75 5.71
CA LEU A 46 -9.38 -1.10 4.51
C LEU A 46 -8.29 -1.17 3.41
N ASP A 47 -8.28 -2.26 2.65
CA ASP A 47 -7.33 -2.48 1.55
C ASP A 47 -7.84 -1.82 0.26
N LEU A 48 -7.39 -0.58 -0.01
CA LEU A 48 -7.88 0.22 -1.13
C LEU A 48 -7.37 -0.34 -2.47
N GLU A 49 -6.15 -0.85 -2.52
CA GLU A 49 -5.60 -1.56 -3.68
C GLU A 49 -6.43 -2.79 -4.07
N GLN A 50 -6.83 -3.62 -3.09
CA GLN A 50 -7.67 -4.79 -3.32
C GLN A 50 -9.06 -4.39 -3.82
N LEU A 51 -9.69 -3.39 -3.20
CA LEU A 51 -10.99 -2.87 -3.67
C LEU A 51 -10.90 -2.28 -5.07
N ALA A 52 -9.77 -1.65 -5.41
CA ALA A 52 -9.51 -1.07 -6.73
C ALA A 52 -9.02 -2.08 -7.77
N ARG A 53 -8.66 -3.31 -7.36
CA ARG A 53 -7.99 -4.33 -8.17
C ARG A 53 -6.75 -3.80 -8.87
N HIS A 54 -5.89 -3.12 -8.12
CA HIS A 54 -4.75 -2.40 -8.65
C HIS A 54 -3.69 -2.16 -7.57
N LYS A 55 -2.41 -2.43 -7.86
CA LYS A 55 -1.28 -2.29 -6.92
C LYS A 55 -0.71 -0.87 -6.83
N GLY A 56 -1.57 0.15 -6.81
CA GLY A 56 -1.21 1.56 -6.53
C GLY A 56 -0.13 2.26 -7.39
N SER A 57 0.40 1.64 -8.44
CA SER A 57 1.61 2.09 -9.14
C SER A 57 1.47 2.10 -10.66
N VAL A 58 2.43 2.71 -11.40
CA VAL A 58 2.41 2.72 -12.88
C VAL A 58 2.51 1.31 -13.48
N LEU A 59 3.17 0.40 -12.76
CA LEU A 59 3.20 -1.03 -13.05
C LEU A 59 2.14 -1.80 -12.24
N GLY A 60 1.15 -1.13 -11.66
CA GLY A 60 0.21 -1.73 -10.72
C GLY A 60 -0.99 -2.44 -11.36
N VAL A 61 -1.06 -2.46 -12.69
CA VAL A 61 -2.13 -3.14 -13.43
C VAL A 61 -1.98 -4.65 -13.27
N LEU A 62 -3.02 -5.30 -12.76
CA LEU A 62 -3.08 -6.74 -12.62
C LEU A 62 -3.50 -7.37 -13.98
N PRO A 63 -2.71 -8.31 -14.54
CA PRO A 63 -3.07 -8.96 -15.80
C PRO A 63 -4.42 -9.66 -15.72
N GLY A 64 -5.28 -9.42 -16.70
CA GLY A 64 -6.61 -10.02 -16.77
C GLY A 64 -7.65 -9.42 -15.82
N GLU A 65 -7.28 -8.46 -14.98
CA GLU A 65 -8.22 -7.79 -14.07
C GLU A 65 -8.49 -6.35 -14.48
N SER A 66 -9.77 -6.04 -14.70
CA SER A 66 -10.24 -4.66 -14.87
C SER A 66 -10.55 -4.03 -13.52
N GLN A 67 -10.10 -2.78 -13.32
CA GLN A 67 -10.56 -1.97 -12.20
C GLN A 67 -12.11 -1.87 -12.22
N PRO A 68 -12.76 -1.84 -11.05
CA PRO A 68 -14.19 -1.60 -10.99
C PRO A 68 -14.54 -0.19 -11.47
N SER A 69 -15.82 0.07 -11.72
CA SER A 69 -16.28 1.46 -11.91
C SER A 69 -16.09 2.28 -10.62
N GLN A 70 -15.92 3.60 -10.74
CA GLN A 70 -15.86 4.52 -9.60
C GLN A 70 -17.00 4.30 -8.59
N LYS A 71 -18.23 4.11 -9.09
CA LYS A 71 -19.41 3.87 -8.24
C LYS A 71 -19.28 2.57 -7.44
N MET A 72 -18.75 1.51 -8.06
CA MET A 72 -18.59 0.22 -7.39
C MET A 72 -17.49 0.31 -6.33
N PHE A 73 -16.38 0.96 -6.65
CA PHE A 73 -15.29 1.23 -5.71
C PHE A 73 -15.79 1.98 -4.46
N GLU A 74 -16.52 3.09 -4.65
CA GLU A 74 -17.14 3.87 -3.56
C GLU A 74 -18.13 3.02 -2.74
N SER A 75 -18.95 2.19 -3.41
CA SER A 75 -19.90 1.31 -2.73
C SER A 75 -19.21 0.24 -1.89
N GLN A 76 -18.08 -0.29 -2.36
CA GLN A 76 -17.28 -1.27 -1.64
C GLN A 76 -16.57 -0.66 -0.44
N ILE A 77 -16.03 0.55 -0.56
CA ILE A 77 -15.47 1.30 0.58
C ILE A 77 -16.55 1.50 1.64
N LEU A 78 -17.73 1.97 1.24
CA LEU A 78 -18.83 2.19 2.19
C LEU A 78 -19.25 0.89 2.89
N ALA A 79 -19.35 -0.22 2.14
CA ALA A 79 -19.69 -1.51 2.69
C ALA A 79 -18.64 -2.00 3.71
N ALA A 80 -17.35 -1.86 3.40
CA ALA A 80 -16.27 -2.20 4.31
C ALA A 80 -16.34 -1.38 5.61
N LEU A 81 -16.44 -0.05 5.49
CA LEU A 81 -16.57 0.84 6.66
C LEU A 81 -17.78 0.50 7.53
N LYS A 82 -18.94 0.18 6.93
CA LYS A 82 -20.14 -0.22 7.69
C LYS A 82 -20.01 -1.55 8.42
N SER A 83 -19.05 -2.39 8.04
CA SER A 83 -18.79 -3.67 8.71
C SER A 83 -17.83 -3.56 9.88
N PHE A 84 -17.17 -2.41 10.03
CA PHE A 84 -16.20 -2.16 11.10
C PHE A 84 -16.88 -1.68 12.39
N ASP A 85 -16.31 -2.08 13.51
CA ASP A 85 -16.52 -1.53 14.83
C ASP A 85 -15.71 -0.22 14.98
N PRO A 86 -16.37 0.93 15.21
CA PRO A 86 -15.69 2.21 15.43
C PRO A 86 -14.79 2.25 16.67
N ALA A 87 -14.98 1.34 17.63
CA ALA A 87 -14.15 1.24 18.83
C ALA A 87 -12.77 0.60 18.56
N LEU A 88 -12.59 -0.04 17.41
CA LEU A 88 -11.35 -0.69 17.02
C LEU A 88 -10.62 0.12 15.93
N PRO A 89 -9.28 0.07 15.88
CA PRO A 89 -8.53 0.74 14.83
C PRO A 89 -8.83 0.12 13.45
N VAL A 90 -8.72 0.95 12.41
CA VAL A 90 -8.78 0.53 11.00
C VAL A 90 -7.42 0.72 10.37
N TYR A 91 -6.78 -0.39 9.98
CA TYR A 91 -5.52 -0.37 9.26
C TYR A 91 -5.76 -0.09 7.77
N VAL A 92 -4.96 0.79 7.21
CA VAL A 92 -5.08 1.24 5.82
C VAL A 92 -3.69 1.56 5.28
N GLU A 93 -3.46 1.36 4.00
CA GLU A 93 -2.17 1.71 3.41
C GLU A 93 -2.04 3.21 3.16
N SER A 94 -0.80 3.70 3.09
CA SER A 94 -0.48 5.08 2.75
C SER A 94 -0.72 5.39 1.26
N GLU A 95 -1.96 5.24 0.80
CA GLU A 95 -2.33 5.42 -0.60
C GLU A 95 -2.45 6.91 -0.96
N SER A 96 -2.29 7.22 -2.24
CA SER A 96 -2.56 8.54 -2.77
C SER A 96 -4.08 8.82 -2.84
N SER A 97 -4.48 10.02 -3.28
CA SER A 97 -5.91 10.30 -3.51
C SER A 97 -6.52 9.52 -4.68
N LYS A 98 -5.72 8.68 -5.35
CA LYS A 98 -6.14 7.82 -6.46
C LYS A 98 -5.52 6.44 -6.38
N VAL A 99 -6.26 5.42 -6.79
CA VAL A 99 -5.74 4.06 -7.01
C VAL A 99 -5.93 3.71 -8.48
N GLY A 100 -4.85 3.78 -9.25
CA GLY A 100 -4.94 3.74 -10.71
C GLY A 100 -5.79 4.91 -11.23
N THR A 101 -6.92 4.60 -11.86
CA THR A 101 -7.86 5.61 -12.40
C THR A 101 -8.94 6.04 -11.40
N LEU A 102 -9.09 5.32 -10.29
CA LEU A 102 -10.14 5.52 -9.31
C LEU A 102 -9.76 6.59 -8.30
N ARG A 103 -10.73 7.38 -7.85
CA ARG A 103 -10.52 8.41 -6.82
C ARG A 103 -11.01 7.91 -5.48
N VAL A 104 -10.20 8.10 -4.45
CA VAL A 104 -10.59 7.82 -3.07
C VAL A 104 -11.44 9.00 -2.55
N PRO A 105 -12.52 8.76 -1.79
CA PRO A 105 -13.34 9.82 -1.22
C PRO A 105 -12.51 10.84 -0.42
N PRO A 106 -12.74 12.17 -0.57
CA PRO A 106 -11.93 13.19 0.09
C PRO A 106 -11.90 13.06 1.62
N ALA A 107 -13.05 12.89 2.26
CA ALA A 107 -13.13 12.76 3.72
C ALA A 107 -12.33 11.54 4.26
N LEU A 108 -12.29 10.45 3.50
CA LEU A 108 -11.47 9.30 3.83
C LEU A 108 -9.98 9.62 3.69
N ILE A 109 -9.56 10.25 2.59
CA ILE A 109 -8.16 10.65 2.38
C ILE A 109 -7.68 11.60 3.48
N ASP A 110 -8.49 12.59 3.85
CA ASP A 110 -8.13 13.55 4.89
C ASP A 110 -7.98 12.85 6.24
N SER A 111 -8.86 11.88 6.55
CA SER A 111 -8.76 11.07 7.76
C SER A 111 -7.48 10.22 7.78
N ILE A 112 -7.17 9.53 6.67
CA ILE A 112 -5.96 8.70 6.51
C ILE A 112 -4.67 9.51 6.66
N ARG A 113 -4.65 10.74 6.12
CA ARG A 113 -3.48 11.64 6.17
C ARG A 113 -3.20 12.22 7.55
N GLN A 114 -4.23 12.37 8.38
CA GLN A 114 -4.13 12.86 9.75
C GLN A 114 -3.87 11.73 10.77
N ALA A 115 -4.06 10.48 10.36
CA ALA A 115 -3.92 9.29 11.18
C ALA A 115 -2.49 9.08 11.70
N ALA A 116 -2.36 8.30 12.78
CA ALA A 116 -1.06 7.79 13.21
C ALA A 116 -0.49 6.84 12.15
N CYS A 117 0.83 6.80 12.05
CA CYS A 117 1.53 6.05 11.02
C CYS A 117 2.33 4.89 11.63
N ILE A 118 2.32 3.75 10.95
CA ILE A 118 3.23 2.62 11.17
C ILE A 118 4.12 2.58 9.94
N ARG A 119 5.41 2.89 10.08
CA ARG A 119 6.36 2.93 8.97
C ARG A 119 7.13 1.62 8.89
N ILE A 120 6.90 0.87 7.82
CA ILE A 120 7.73 -0.26 7.45
C ILE A 120 9.08 0.26 6.95
N ASP A 121 10.14 -0.23 7.58
CA ASP A 121 11.51 -0.08 7.13
C ASP A 121 12.02 -1.45 6.66
N ALA A 122 12.31 -1.54 5.37
CA ALA A 122 12.72 -2.77 4.72
C ALA A 122 13.93 -2.48 3.82
N PRO A 123 15.06 -3.19 3.98
CA PRO A 123 16.23 -3.00 3.13
C PRO A 123 15.88 -3.22 1.65
N VAL A 124 16.56 -2.50 0.75
CA VAL A 124 16.34 -2.63 -0.70
C VAL A 124 16.47 -4.08 -1.16
N ALA A 125 17.43 -4.85 -0.62
CA ALA A 125 17.59 -6.27 -0.95
C ALA A 125 16.34 -7.11 -0.59
N ALA A 126 15.73 -6.87 0.58
CA ALA A 126 14.51 -7.56 0.99
C ALA A 126 13.34 -7.20 0.07
N ARG A 127 13.23 -5.91 -0.29
CA ARG A 127 12.22 -5.39 -1.21
C ARG A 127 12.37 -5.97 -2.62
N VAL A 128 13.59 -6.05 -3.14
CA VAL A 128 13.88 -6.68 -4.45
C VAL A 128 13.46 -8.15 -4.44
N ASN A 129 13.89 -8.92 -3.44
CA ASN A 129 13.53 -10.33 -3.31
C ASN A 129 12.02 -10.55 -3.21
N PHE A 130 11.33 -9.68 -2.46
CA PHE A 130 9.88 -9.71 -2.35
C PHE A 130 9.20 -9.42 -3.69
N LEU A 131 9.63 -8.36 -4.39
CA LEU A 131 9.06 -7.96 -5.67
C LEU A 131 9.29 -9.01 -6.77
N LEU A 132 10.46 -9.63 -6.82
CA LEU A 132 10.73 -10.71 -7.80
C LEU A 132 9.78 -11.90 -7.63
N ARG A 133 9.30 -12.15 -6.41
CA ARG A 133 8.27 -13.16 -6.11
C ARG A 133 6.87 -12.66 -6.42
N ASP A 134 6.49 -11.50 -5.88
CA ASP A 134 5.12 -10.95 -5.98
C ASP A 134 4.75 -10.55 -7.42
N TYR A 135 5.75 -10.18 -8.22
CA TYR A 135 5.60 -9.71 -9.60
C TYR A 135 6.17 -10.67 -10.64
N ALA A 136 6.32 -11.96 -10.32
CA ALA A 136 6.87 -12.95 -11.25
C ALA A 136 6.15 -12.96 -12.61
N TYR A 137 4.86 -12.61 -12.64
CA TYR A 137 4.07 -12.50 -13.87
C TYR A 137 4.50 -11.35 -14.80
N PHE A 138 5.10 -10.28 -14.29
CA PHE A 138 5.67 -9.21 -15.14
C PHE A 138 6.98 -9.63 -15.78
N LEU A 139 7.75 -10.48 -15.11
CA LEU A 139 9.00 -11.02 -15.64
C LEU A 139 8.73 -12.02 -16.79
N ALA A 140 7.51 -12.56 -16.86
CA ALA A 140 7.07 -13.49 -17.90
C ALA A 140 6.64 -12.81 -19.22
N ASP A 141 6.47 -11.47 -19.24
CA ASP A 141 6.16 -10.70 -20.45
C ASP A 141 7.08 -9.47 -20.61
N PRO A 142 8.32 -9.66 -21.09
CA PRO A 142 9.27 -8.57 -21.30
C PRO A 142 8.77 -7.49 -22.26
N ALA A 143 7.98 -7.86 -23.27
CA ALA A 143 7.49 -6.92 -24.27
C ALA A 143 6.51 -5.91 -23.66
N TRP A 144 5.58 -6.40 -22.83
CA TRP A 144 4.68 -5.53 -22.07
C TRP A 144 5.44 -4.60 -21.12
N LEU A 145 6.47 -5.11 -20.43
CA LEU A 145 7.27 -4.30 -19.52
C LEU A 145 8.02 -3.18 -20.25
N LEU A 146 8.62 -3.48 -21.41
CA LEU A 146 9.29 -2.49 -22.25
C LEU A 146 8.34 -1.37 -22.69
N ASP A 147 7.12 -1.70 -23.13
CA ASP A 147 6.09 -0.67 -23.46
C ASP A 147 5.79 0.24 -22.26
N ARG A 148 5.71 -0.32 -21.05
CA ARG A 148 5.48 0.47 -19.84
C ARG A 148 6.67 1.38 -19.50
N LEU A 149 7.90 0.88 -19.62
CA LEU A 149 9.11 1.68 -19.38
C LEU A 149 9.21 2.84 -20.38
N GLN A 150 8.87 2.62 -21.65
CA GLN A 150 8.89 3.67 -22.68
C GLN A 150 8.00 4.87 -22.33
N ARG A 151 6.87 4.65 -21.65
CA ARG A 151 5.98 5.74 -21.21
C ARG A 151 6.62 6.64 -20.16
N LEU A 152 7.70 6.21 -19.52
CA LEU A 152 8.44 7.00 -18.54
C LEU A 152 9.57 7.83 -19.16
N THR A 153 9.71 7.83 -20.50
CA THR A 153 10.80 8.55 -21.20
C THR A 153 10.79 10.05 -20.94
N GLU A 154 9.63 10.69 -20.83
CA GLU A 154 9.54 12.13 -20.54
C GLU A 154 10.04 12.46 -19.13
N LEU A 155 9.89 11.53 -18.19
CA LEU A 155 10.28 11.73 -16.79
C LEU A 155 11.78 11.46 -16.56
N HIS A 156 12.31 10.41 -17.19
CA HIS A 156 13.67 9.90 -16.90
C HIS A 156 14.68 10.09 -18.04
N GLY A 157 14.21 10.49 -19.22
CA GLY A 157 15.03 10.64 -20.42
C GLY A 157 15.36 9.32 -21.12
N LYS A 158 15.71 9.43 -22.41
CA LYS A 158 15.97 8.28 -23.29
C LYS A 158 17.10 7.37 -22.81
N HIS A 159 18.18 7.94 -22.26
CA HIS A 159 19.34 7.18 -21.80
C HIS A 159 18.98 6.24 -20.65
N THR A 160 18.22 6.72 -19.66
CA THR A 160 17.76 5.90 -18.53
C THR A 160 16.83 4.78 -18.98
N ILE A 161 15.86 5.09 -19.85
CA ILE A 161 14.95 4.08 -20.41
C ILE A 161 15.70 3.04 -21.23
N GLN A 162 16.71 3.45 -22.01
CA GLN A 162 17.54 2.51 -22.75
C GLN A 162 18.29 1.56 -21.81
N ARG A 163 18.94 2.07 -20.76
CA ARG A 163 19.61 1.24 -19.75
C ARG A 163 18.64 0.24 -19.10
N TRP A 164 17.44 0.69 -18.69
CA TRP A 164 16.45 -0.24 -18.12
C TRP A 164 15.98 -1.28 -19.13
N SER A 165 15.81 -0.88 -20.40
CA SER A 165 15.45 -1.81 -21.49
C SER A 165 16.54 -2.86 -21.73
N GLU A 166 17.82 -2.49 -21.61
CA GLU A 166 18.94 -3.41 -21.69
C GLU A 166 18.93 -4.43 -20.55
N LEU A 167 18.63 -4.00 -19.32
CA LEU A 167 18.46 -4.92 -18.18
C LEU A 167 17.31 -5.91 -18.42
N VAL A 168 16.19 -5.46 -19.00
CA VAL A 168 15.07 -6.35 -19.40
C VAL A 168 15.52 -7.36 -20.44
N ASN A 169 16.20 -6.93 -21.51
CA ASN A 169 16.66 -7.80 -22.59
C ASN A 169 17.69 -8.84 -22.12
N GLN A 170 18.50 -8.49 -21.13
CA GLN A 170 19.49 -9.37 -20.50
C GLN A 170 18.90 -10.19 -19.34
N GLN A 171 17.62 -10.00 -19.01
CA GLN A 171 16.94 -10.65 -17.88
C GLN A 171 17.62 -10.39 -16.53
N GLN A 172 18.26 -9.22 -16.38
CA GLN A 172 18.88 -8.75 -15.14
C GLN A 172 17.81 -8.15 -14.22
N TRP A 173 16.90 -9.01 -13.77
CA TRP A 173 15.71 -8.61 -13.00
C TRP A 173 16.03 -7.98 -11.65
N PRO A 174 16.95 -8.52 -10.82
CA PRO A 174 17.29 -7.89 -9.54
C PRO A 174 17.81 -6.46 -9.73
N GLU A 175 18.68 -6.24 -10.71
CA GLU A 175 19.26 -4.95 -11.05
C GLU A 175 18.20 -3.98 -11.58
N LEU A 176 17.30 -4.45 -12.44
CA LEU A 176 16.18 -3.65 -12.95
C LEU A 176 15.27 -3.19 -11.81
N VAL A 177 14.86 -4.12 -10.94
CA VAL A 177 13.97 -3.81 -9.81
C VAL A 177 14.64 -2.81 -8.87
N ALA A 178 15.92 -3.03 -8.51
CA ALA A 178 16.67 -2.10 -7.67
C ALA A 178 16.75 -0.70 -8.29
N ALA A 179 17.02 -0.59 -9.60
CA ALA A 179 17.07 0.68 -10.31
C ALA A 179 15.71 1.38 -10.32
N LEU A 180 14.62 0.67 -10.62
CA LEU A 180 13.27 1.24 -10.61
C LEU A 180 12.86 1.71 -9.20
N LEU A 181 13.20 0.96 -8.16
CA LEU A 181 12.96 1.37 -6.78
C LEU A 181 13.67 2.68 -6.47
N HIS A 182 14.98 2.74 -6.70
CA HIS A 182 15.81 3.89 -6.32
C HIS A 182 15.52 5.14 -7.15
N GLU A 183 15.32 4.98 -8.46
CA GLU A 183 15.29 6.11 -9.39
C GLU A 183 13.88 6.60 -9.71
N HIS A 184 12.85 5.74 -9.58
CA HIS A 184 11.47 6.09 -9.91
C HIS A 184 10.54 6.10 -8.70
N TYR A 185 10.49 5.00 -7.94
CA TYR A 185 9.46 4.83 -6.90
C TYR A 185 9.80 5.57 -5.60
N ASP A 186 11.00 5.39 -5.07
CA ASP A 186 11.39 5.92 -3.76
C ASP A 186 11.39 7.46 -3.71
N PRO A 187 11.94 8.19 -4.71
CA PRO A 187 11.90 9.65 -4.69
C PRO A 187 10.48 10.22 -4.68
N ALA A 188 9.59 9.63 -5.49
CA ALA A 188 8.19 10.04 -5.56
C ALA A 188 7.44 9.71 -4.25
N TYR A 189 7.71 8.52 -3.68
CA TYR A 189 7.15 8.08 -2.42
C TYR A 189 7.53 9.03 -1.27
N PHE A 190 8.82 9.25 -1.02
CA PHE A 190 9.28 10.07 0.11
C PHE A 190 8.76 11.51 0.03
N LYS A 191 8.79 12.10 -1.17
CA LYS A 191 8.22 13.44 -1.40
C LYS A 191 6.72 13.49 -1.13
N SER A 192 5.97 12.47 -1.56
CA SER A 192 4.53 12.37 -1.30
C SER A 192 4.25 12.23 0.20
N MET A 193 4.99 11.37 0.88
CA MET A 193 4.81 11.08 2.29
C MET A 193 5.04 12.30 3.17
N GLN A 194 6.18 12.99 2.98
CA GLN A 194 6.52 14.21 3.72
C GLN A 194 5.48 15.31 3.52
N ARG A 195 4.89 15.42 2.33
CA ARG A 195 3.90 16.44 2.03
C ARG A 195 2.51 16.13 2.61
N ASN A 196 2.13 14.85 2.64
CA ASN A 196 0.73 14.48 2.82
C ASN A 196 0.41 13.88 4.19
N PHE A 197 1.37 13.33 4.92
CA PHE A 197 1.10 12.60 6.18
C PHE A 197 1.65 13.34 7.39
N ALA A 198 0.75 13.90 8.20
CA ALA A 198 1.10 14.83 9.27
C ALA A 198 1.85 14.17 10.44
N ARG A 199 1.69 12.87 10.63
CA ARG A 199 2.28 12.11 11.76
C ARG A 199 3.36 11.12 11.32
N LEU A 200 4.00 11.37 10.19
CA LEU A 200 5.05 10.49 9.67
C LEU A 200 6.31 10.49 10.54
N GLU A 201 6.68 11.64 11.12
CA GLU A 201 7.89 11.77 11.94
C GLU A 201 7.77 11.03 13.28
N SER A 202 6.57 10.94 13.82
CA SER A 202 6.25 10.18 15.04
C SER A 202 5.82 8.73 14.76
N ALA A 203 6.00 8.25 13.53
CA ALA A 203 5.58 6.91 13.15
C ALA A 203 6.37 5.85 13.91
N GLN A 204 5.64 4.86 14.46
CA GLN A 204 6.25 3.62 14.93
C GLN A 204 6.93 2.95 13.74
N THR A 205 8.21 2.61 13.89
CA THR A 205 8.95 1.93 12.81
C THR A 205 8.89 0.42 13.00
N LEU A 206 8.44 -0.28 11.95
CA LEU A 206 8.41 -1.73 11.87
C LEU A 206 9.58 -2.19 10.98
N GLN A 207 10.60 -2.78 11.60
CA GLN A 207 11.74 -3.31 10.87
C GLN A 207 11.38 -4.67 10.25
N LEU A 208 11.52 -4.77 8.92
CA LEU A 208 11.32 -6.01 8.16
C LEU A 208 12.60 -6.36 7.41
N SER A 209 13.49 -7.12 8.05
CA SER A 209 14.72 -7.63 7.41
C SER A 209 14.41 -8.62 6.28
N HIS A 210 13.29 -9.33 6.38
CA HIS A 210 12.75 -10.22 5.36
C HIS A 210 11.23 -10.03 5.25
N ILE A 211 10.67 -10.33 4.08
CA ILE A 211 9.23 -10.20 3.80
C ILE A 211 8.69 -11.58 3.41
N ASP A 212 8.36 -12.36 4.44
CA ASP A 212 7.74 -13.67 4.32
C ASP A 212 6.49 -13.78 5.21
N THR A 213 5.73 -14.85 4.99
CA THR A 213 4.44 -15.05 5.66
C THR A 213 4.57 -15.14 7.17
N ALA A 214 5.63 -15.78 7.69
CA ALA A 214 5.80 -15.96 9.13
C ALA A 214 6.16 -14.63 9.82
N CYS A 215 7.10 -13.88 9.22
CA CYS A 215 7.47 -12.56 9.70
C CYS A 215 6.24 -11.62 9.73
N LEU A 216 5.49 -11.55 8.63
CA LEU A 216 4.30 -10.69 8.54
C LEU A 216 3.20 -11.08 9.52
N ALA A 217 2.96 -12.38 9.73
CA ALA A 217 1.98 -12.86 10.70
C ALA A 217 2.38 -12.48 12.15
N ASN A 218 3.65 -12.64 12.51
CA ASN A 218 4.15 -12.24 13.83
C ASN A 218 3.99 -10.74 14.05
N GLN A 219 4.37 -9.92 13.06
CA GLN A 219 4.24 -8.47 13.17
C GLN A 219 2.77 -8.02 13.25
N ALA A 220 1.87 -8.68 12.50
CA ALA A 220 0.44 -8.42 12.60
C ALA A 220 -0.09 -8.69 14.02
N GLN A 221 0.28 -9.83 14.62
CA GLN A 221 -0.13 -10.17 15.99
C GLN A 221 0.40 -9.17 17.02
N GLN A 222 1.67 -8.75 16.91
CA GLN A 222 2.25 -7.75 17.79
C GLN A 222 1.53 -6.40 17.70
N LEU A 223 1.24 -5.94 16.47
CA LEU A 223 0.49 -4.71 16.25
C LEU A 223 -0.90 -4.77 16.84
N LEU A 224 -1.63 -5.87 16.64
CA LEU A 224 -2.97 -6.04 17.21
C LEU A 224 -2.93 -6.05 18.74
N GLY A 225 -1.94 -6.71 19.35
CA GLY A 225 -1.75 -6.75 20.80
C GLY A 225 -1.45 -5.38 21.42
N GLN A 226 -0.75 -4.49 20.71
CA GLN A 226 -0.46 -3.12 21.16
C GLN A 226 -1.67 -2.20 21.07
N THR A 227 -2.57 -2.47 20.13
CA THR A 227 -3.76 -1.65 19.87
C THR A 227 -5.02 -2.16 20.54
N ALA A 228 -4.98 -3.36 21.14
CA ALA A 228 -6.05 -3.84 21.98
C ALA A 228 -6.27 -2.80 23.10
N PRO A 229 -7.53 -2.45 23.42
CA PRO A 229 -7.78 -1.58 24.56
C PRO A 229 -7.10 -2.20 25.78
N HIS A 230 -6.19 -1.45 26.42
CA HIS A 230 -5.51 -1.90 27.64
C HIS A 230 -6.57 -2.39 28.62
N THR A 231 -6.63 -3.71 28.78
CA THR A 231 -7.08 -4.30 30.04
C THR A 231 -5.85 -4.21 30.92
N ASP A 232 -5.93 -3.43 32.00
CA ASP A 232 -4.84 -3.30 32.97
C ASP A 232 -4.33 -4.69 33.37
N GLY A 233 -3.08 -4.99 33.01
CA GLY A 233 -2.44 -6.28 33.28
C GLY A 233 -1.02 -6.31 32.73
N GLY A 234 -0.05 -5.95 33.58
CA GLY A 234 1.34 -5.68 33.18
C GLY A 234 2.23 -6.87 32.87
N ALA A 235 3.46 -6.47 32.49
CA ALA A 235 4.72 -7.20 32.41
C ALA A 235 5.10 -7.90 31.09
N ASP A 236 5.95 -7.16 30.35
CA ASP A 236 7.28 -7.54 29.86
C ASP A 236 7.41 -8.61 28.76
N ALA A 237 7.88 -8.19 27.58
CA ALA A 237 8.41 -9.10 26.57
C ALA A 237 9.50 -8.42 25.72
N SER A 238 10.67 -9.05 25.78
CA SER A 238 11.94 -8.70 25.14
C SER A 238 11.92 -8.83 23.61
N GLN A 239 12.80 -8.07 22.96
CA GLN A 239 12.97 -7.94 21.52
C GLN A 239 13.45 -9.23 20.83
N CYS A 240 12.88 -9.53 19.65
CA CYS A 240 13.40 -10.44 18.63
C CYS A 240 14.02 -9.65 17.47
#